data_AF-A0A221MAJ1-F1
#
_entry.id   AF-A0A221MAJ1-F1
#
_cell.length_a   1.000
_cell.length_b   1.000
_cell.length_c   1.000
_cell.angle_alpha   90.00
_cell.angle_beta   90.00
_cell.angle_gamma   90.00
#
_symmetry.space_group_name_H-M   'P 1'
#
loop_
_entity.id
_entity.type
_entity.pdbx_description
1 polymer ?
#
loop_
_entity_poly.entity_id
_entity_poly.type
_entity_poly.pdbx_seq_one_letter_code
_entity_poly.pdbx_strand_id
1 'polypeptide(L)'
;MGKRKKNKAKTPRHRRQNCHGRLQAAPHWIPTFNGKNLVKGYSAHFGVDKMCAVNELEILGYSFNDEYKRKLKDALIQKQKQTKKQKAAEMRKNNEFVDEESNETFAFIAGYTSGGAHFGLTWEEWEQDEGNSNSKKDAVSNIDDENLPF
;
A
#
# COMPACT_ATOMS: atom_id res chain seq x y z
N MET A 1 33.91 -14.67 18.16
CA MET A 1 32.63 -14.00 17.84
C MET A 1 32.76 -13.26 16.50
N GLY A 2 32.45 -13.93 15.37
CA GLY A 2 32.58 -13.32 14.04
C GLY A 2 31.37 -12.44 13.71
N LYS A 3 31.58 -11.20 13.26
CA LYS A 3 30.49 -10.31 12.86
C LYS A 3 29.79 -10.88 11.61
N ARG A 4 28.48 -11.13 11.69
CA ARG A 4 27.63 -11.52 10.54
C ARG A 4 27.74 -10.47 9.43
N LYS A 5 28.14 -10.89 8.22
CA LYS A 5 28.11 -10.05 7.01
C LYS A 5 26.65 -9.69 6.69
N LYS A 6 26.31 -8.40 6.73
CA LYS A 6 24.99 -7.92 6.30
C LYS A 6 24.95 -7.90 4.78
N ASN A 7 23.95 -8.56 4.19
CA ASN A 7 23.72 -8.52 2.75
C ASN A 7 23.46 -7.06 2.32
N LYS A 8 24.19 -6.60 1.30
CA LYS A 8 24.01 -5.24 0.76
C LYS A 8 22.62 -5.17 0.11
N ALA A 9 21.88 -4.12 0.41
CA ALA A 9 20.58 -3.88 -0.23
C ALA A 9 20.77 -3.65 -1.75
N LYS A 10 19.87 -4.22 -2.56
CA LYS A 10 19.88 -4.06 -4.03
C LYS A 10 19.58 -2.63 -4.47
N THR A 11 18.80 -1.89 -3.68
CA THR A 11 18.41 -0.51 -3.99
C THR A 11 19.57 0.47 -3.69
N PRO A 12 19.93 1.35 -4.64
CA PRO A 12 20.97 2.36 -4.45
C PRO A 12 20.78 3.20 -3.19
N ARG A 13 21.87 3.56 -2.51
CA ARG A 13 21.84 4.26 -1.21
C ARG A 13 21.05 5.57 -1.27
N HIS A 14 21.24 6.37 -2.31
CA HIS A 14 20.59 7.67 -2.46
C HIS A 14 19.05 7.57 -2.53
N ARG A 15 18.49 6.46 -3.05
CA ARG A 15 17.04 6.21 -3.08
C ARG A 15 16.44 5.75 -1.74
N ARG A 16 17.30 5.48 -0.75
CA ARG A 16 16.90 5.00 0.58
C ARG A 16 17.09 6.06 1.66
N GLN A 17 17.52 7.26 1.28
CA GLN A 17 17.72 8.37 2.20
C GLN A 17 16.38 8.91 2.68
N ASN A 18 16.33 9.33 3.94
CA ASN A 18 15.23 10.13 4.48
C ASN A 18 15.35 11.59 4.00
N CYS A 19 14.33 12.42 4.28
CA CYS A 19 14.29 13.82 3.86
C CYS A 19 15.56 14.59 4.26
N HIS A 20 15.99 14.49 5.52
CA HIS A 20 17.20 15.17 5.99
C HIS A 20 18.45 14.75 5.20
N GLY A 21 18.66 13.45 4.97
CA GLY A 21 19.78 12.94 4.18
C GLY A 21 19.77 13.43 2.74
N ARG A 22 18.58 13.56 2.14
CA ARG A 22 18.42 14.13 0.78
C ARG A 22 18.75 15.61 0.75
N LEU A 23 18.27 16.39 1.73
CA LEU A 23 18.59 17.82 1.83
C LEU A 23 20.09 18.09 1.97
N GLN A 24 20.84 17.20 2.63
CA GLN A 24 22.30 17.29 2.72
C GLN A 24 23.01 16.87 1.41
N ALA A 25 22.51 15.84 0.73
CA ALA A 25 23.09 15.33 -0.51
C ALA A 25 22.76 16.21 -1.74
N ALA A 26 21.58 16.83 -1.75
CA ALA A 26 21.06 17.57 -2.87
C ALA A 26 21.96 18.74 -3.33
N PRO A 27 22.49 19.62 -2.46
CA PRO A 27 23.40 20.69 -2.85
C PRO A 27 24.64 20.20 -3.63
N HIS A 28 25.13 19.00 -3.33
CA HIS A 28 26.28 18.40 -4.01
C HIS A 28 25.87 17.78 -5.35
N TRP A 29 24.66 17.23 -5.42
CA TRP A 29 24.15 16.57 -6.62
C TRP A 29 23.62 17.56 -7.67
N ILE A 30 22.94 18.62 -7.27
CA ILE A 30 22.30 19.58 -8.19
C ILE A 30 23.29 20.18 -9.20
N PRO A 31 24.53 20.59 -8.85
CA PRO A 31 25.51 21.08 -9.81
C PRO A 31 25.92 20.06 -10.87
N THR A 32 25.85 18.77 -10.56
CA THR A 32 26.16 17.68 -11.50
C THR A 32 25.00 17.35 -12.44
N PHE A 33 23.82 17.91 -12.19
CA PHE A 33 22.62 17.60 -12.95
C PHE A 33 22.54 18.44 -14.24
N ASN A 34 22.63 17.77 -15.39
CA ASN A 34 22.55 18.40 -16.73
C ASN A 34 21.16 18.30 -17.39
N GLY A 35 20.10 17.99 -16.63
CA GLY A 35 18.76 17.81 -17.18
C GLY A 35 17.94 19.10 -17.23
N LYS A 36 16.98 19.18 -18.16
CA LYS A 36 16.11 20.37 -18.30
C LYS A 36 15.14 20.58 -17.14
N ASN A 37 14.63 19.49 -16.55
CA ASN A 37 13.61 19.56 -15.50
C ASN A 37 14.19 19.07 -14.18
N LEU A 38 14.54 20.02 -13.31
CA LEU A 38 15.15 19.74 -12.01
C LEU A 38 14.25 18.89 -11.12
N VAL A 39 12.94 19.16 -11.05
CA VAL A 39 11.98 18.39 -10.24
C VAL A 39 11.93 16.93 -10.69
N LYS A 40 11.84 16.70 -12.01
CA LYS A 40 11.85 15.34 -12.58
C LYS A 40 13.19 14.65 -12.29
N GLY A 41 14.30 15.34 -12.49
CA GLY A 41 15.64 14.82 -12.18
C GLY A 41 15.78 14.42 -10.72
N TYR A 42 15.39 15.32 -9.81
CA TYR A 42 15.45 15.13 -8.37
C TYR A 42 14.60 13.93 -7.92
N SER A 43 13.34 13.88 -8.37
CA SER A 43 12.42 12.77 -8.10
C SER A 43 12.99 11.42 -8.54
N ALA A 44 13.61 11.37 -9.72
CA ALA A 44 14.20 10.15 -10.27
C ALA A 44 15.50 9.76 -9.56
N HIS A 45 16.34 10.73 -9.21
CA HIS A 45 17.57 10.49 -8.48
C HIS A 45 17.25 9.94 -7.09
N PHE A 46 16.48 10.65 -6.27
CA PHE A 46 16.21 10.24 -4.89
C PHE A 46 15.04 9.26 -4.73
N GLY A 47 14.32 8.94 -5.81
CA GLY A 47 13.19 8.00 -5.75
C GLY A 47 11.98 8.54 -4.98
N VAL A 48 11.73 9.85 -5.06
CA VAL A 48 10.63 10.53 -4.37
C VAL A 48 9.54 10.97 -5.35
N ASP A 49 8.36 11.33 -4.85
CA ASP A 49 7.31 11.94 -5.66
C ASP A 49 7.65 13.37 -6.07
N LYS A 50 7.09 13.83 -7.20
CA LYS A 50 7.33 15.19 -7.73
C LYS A 50 6.94 16.29 -6.75
N MET A 51 5.84 16.14 -6.01
CA MET A 51 5.45 17.09 -4.96
C MET A 51 6.49 17.16 -3.83
N CYS A 52 7.04 16.01 -3.41
CA CYS A 52 8.08 15.95 -2.39
C CYS A 52 9.36 16.63 -2.89
N ALA A 53 9.74 16.37 -4.15
CA ALA A 53 10.87 17.03 -4.80
C ALA A 53 10.70 18.55 -4.86
N VAL A 54 9.50 19.06 -5.19
CA VAL A 54 9.22 20.51 -5.18
C VAL A 54 9.43 21.09 -3.78
N ASN A 55 8.82 20.52 -2.75
CA ASN A 55 8.94 21.04 -1.38
C ASN A 55 10.40 21.04 -0.89
N GLU A 56 11.16 19.98 -1.17
CA GLU A 56 12.58 19.89 -0.78
C GLU A 56 13.44 20.90 -1.57
N LEU A 57 13.15 21.10 -2.86
CA LEU A 57 13.83 22.12 -3.66
C LEU A 57 13.47 23.54 -3.20
N GLU A 58 12.23 23.80 -2.74
CA GLU A 58 11.86 25.08 -2.11
C GLU A 58 12.66 25.35 -0.84
N ILE A 59 12.86 24.33 0.01
CA ILE A 59 13.72 24.44 1.20
C ILE A 59 15.17 24.78 0.82
N LEU A 60 15.65 24.28 -0.32
CA LEU A 60 16.98 24.58 -0.86
C LEU A 60 17.06 25.95 -1.58
N GLY A 61 15.96 26.70 -1.63
CA GLY A 61 15.91 28.06 -2.18
C GLY A 61 15.39 28.17 -3.62
N TYR A 62 14.90 27.09 -4.23
CA TYR A 62 14.32 27.14 -5.57
C TYR A 62 12.85 27.52 -5.53
N SER A 63 12.43 28.49 -6.34
CA SER A 63 11.03 28.87 -6.45
C SER A 63 10.30 28.11 -7.56
N PHE A 64 9.03 27.76 -7.31
CA PHE A 64 8.16 27.12 -8.29
C PHE A 64 6.82 27.85 -8.37
N ASN A 65 6.23 27.87 -9.57
CA ASN A 65 4.91 28.46 -9.79
C ASN A 65 3.83 27.68 -9.01
N ASP A 66 2.93 28.39 -8.35
CA ASP A 66 1.79 27.81 -7.64
C ASP A 66 0.84 27.03 -8.55
N GLU A 67 0.66 27.44 -9.80
CA GLU A 67 -0.13 26.69 -10.78
C GLU A 67 0.48 25.31 -11.06
N TYR A 68 1.82 25.24 -11.12
CA TYR A 68 2.52 23.98 -11.28
C TYR A 68 2.31 23.06 -10.05
N LYS A 69 2.36 23.62 -8.84
CA LYS A 69 2.05 22.89 -7.59
C LYS A 69 0.61 22.36 -7.59
N ARG A 70 -0.36 23.17 -8.03
CA ARG A 70 -1.77 22.74 -8.18
C ARG A 70 -1.91 21.57 -9.14
N LYS A 71 -1.33 21.65 -10.34
CA LYS A 71 -1.34 20.56 -11.32
C LYS A 71 -0.77 19.25 -10.77
N LEU A 72 0.32 19.33 -9.99
CA LEU A 72 0.92 18.16 -9.36
C LEU A 72 0.00 17.57 -8.27
N LYS A 73 -0.64 18.40 -7.44
CA LYS A 73 -1.62 17.94 -6.44
C LYS A 73 -2.81 17.25 -7.11
N ASP A 74 -3.37 17.85 -8.15
CA ASP A 74 -4.49 17.29 -8.89
C ASP A 74 -4.12 15.94 -9.51
N ALA A 75 -2.93 15.83 -10.12
CA ALA A 75 -2.44 14.57 -10.67
C ALA A 75 -2.31 13.47 -9.61
N LEU A 76 -1.85 13.79 -8.39
CA LEU A 76 -1.79 12.84 -7.27
C LEU A 76 -3.19 12.37 -6.85
N ILE A 77 -4.14 13.29 -6.71
CA ILE A 77 -5.52 12.98 -6.36
C ILE A 77 -6.16 12.07 -7.43
N GLN A 78 -5.98 12.40 -8.71
CA GLN A 78 -6.51 11.60 -9.81
C GLN A 78 -5.91 10.20 -9.83
N LYS A 79 -4.59 10.07 -9.63
CA LYS A 79 -3.93 8.77 -9.52
C LYS A 79 -4.50 7.93 -8.36
N GLN A 80 -4.70 8.53 -7.19
CA GLN A 80 -5.30 7.84 -6.04
C GLN A 80 -6.76 7.42 -6.31
N LYS A 81 -7.56 8.26 -6.97
CA LYS A 81 -8.93 7.91 -7.36
C LYS A 81 -8.94 6.73 -8.35
N GLN A 82 -8.04 6.75 -9.34
CA GLN A 82 -7.93 5.67 -10.32
C GLN A 82 -7.51 4.34 -9.66
N THR A 83 -6.50 4.34 -8.78
CA THR A 83 -6.08 3.11 -8.10
C THR A 83 -7.17 2.57 -7.17
N LYS A 84 -7.92 3.43 -6.47
CA LYS A 84 -9.09 3.00 -5.67
C LYS A 84 -10.17 2.38 -6.56
N LYS A 85 -10.49 3.00 -7.70
CA LYS A 85 -11.48 2.47 -8.64
C LYS A 85 -11.05 1.11 -9.22
N GLN A 86 -9.79 0.96 -9.59
CA GLN A 86 -9.23 -0.31 -10.08
C GLN A 86 -9.34 -1.41 -9.02
N LYS A 87 -8.91 -1.13 -7.78
CA LYS A 87 -9.04 -2.08 -6.67
C LYS A 87 -10.48 -2.46 -6.39
N ALA A 88 -11.41 -1.49 -6.41
CA ALA A 88 -12.82 -1.77 -6.21
C ALA A 88 -13.42 -2.62 -7.35
N ALA A 89 -13.00 -2.38 -8.60
CA ALA A 89 -13.43 -3.20 -9.74
C ALA A 89 -12.87 -4.63 -9.68
N GLU A 90 -11.62 -4.78 -9.25
CA GLU A 90 -10.98 -6.09 -9.04
C GLU A 90 -11.67 -6.87 -7.93
N MET A 91 -11.98 -6.23 -6.80
CA MET A 91 -12.75 -6.83 -5.70
C MET A 91 -14.15 -7.27 -6.16
N ARG A 92 -14.85 -6.44 -6.96
CA ARG A 92 -16.17 -6.80 -7.51
C ARG A 92 -16.12 -8.01 -8.43
N LYS A 93 -15.15 -8.06 -9.35
CA LYS A 93 -14.95 -9.22 -10.23
C LYS A 93 -14.63 -10.49 -9.45
N ASN A 94 -13.80 -10.38 -8.42
CA ASN A 94 -13.47 -11.51 -7.57
C ASN A 94 -14.70 -11.99 -6.78
N ASN A 95 -15.59 -11.08 -6.36
CA ASN A 95 -16.84 -11.45 -5.69
C ASN A 95 -17.85 -12.10 -6.64
N GLU A 96 -18.02 -11.53 -7.84
CA GLU A 96 -18.91 -12.07 -8.88
C GLU A 96 -18.53 -13.51 -9.27
N PHE A 97 -17.23 -13.81 -9.34
CA PHE A 97 -16.74 -15.18 -9.56
C PHE A 97 -17.06 -16.14 -8.40
N VAL A 98 -17.14 -15.64 -7.17
CA VAL A 98 -17.52 -16.44 -5.98
C VAL A 98 -19.03 -16.64 -5.90
N ASP A 99 -19.81 -15.62 -6.27
CA ASP A 99 -21.29 -15.67 -6.30
C ASP A 99 -21.82 -16.60 -7.41
N GLU A 100 -21.08 -16.80 -8.52
CA GLU A 100 -21.44 -17.73 -9.61
C GLU A 100 -21.34 -19.22 -9.24
N GLU A 101 -20.70 -19.57 -8.11
CA GLU A 101 -20.54 -20.96 -7.63
C GLU A 101 -21.48 -21.29 -6.44
N SER A 102 -22.50 -20.48 -6.17
CA SER A 102 -23.54 -20.78 -5.17
C SER A 102 -24.79 -21.41 -5.79
N ASN A 103 -25.51 -22.27 -5.05
CA ASN A 103 -26.81 -22.79 -5.46
C ASN A 103 -27.78 -22.93 -4.26
N GLU A 104 -28.97 -23.49 -4.48
CA GLU A 104 -30.01 -23.62 -3.44
C GLU A 104 -29.58 -24.53 -2.26
N THR A 105 -28.63 -25.46 -2.48
CA THR A 105 -28.13 -26.39 -1.44
C THR A 105 -26.81 -25.94 -0.82
N PHE A 106 -25.94 -25.31 -1.60
CA PHE A 106 -24.59 -24.91 -1.22
C PHE A 106 -24.44 -23.40 -1.27
N ALA A 107 -24.02 -22.81 -0.14
CA ALA A 107 -23.63 -21.41 -0.04
C ALA A 107 -22.37 -21.11 -0.88
N PHE A 108 -21.45 -22.07 -1.00
CA PHE A 108 -20.27 -21.98 -1.85
C PHE A 108 -19.83 -23.35 -2.37
N ILE A 109 -19.80 -23.57 -3.68
CA ILE A 109 -19.33 -24.81 -4.31
C ILE A 109 -17.82 -24.72 -4.53
N ALA A 110 -17.03 -25.52 -3.81
CA ALA A 110 -15.58 -25.56 -3.96
C ALA A 110 -15.12 -26.32 -5.22
N GLY A 111 -16.01 -27.11 -5.82
CA GLY A 111 -15.77 -27.78 -7.09
C GLY A 111 -16.69 -28.97 -7.35
N TYR A 112 -16.31 -29.76 -8.37
CA TYR A 112 -17.01 -30.96 -8.81
C TYR A 112 -16.16 -32.20 -8.57
N THR A 113 -16.78 -33.25 -8.06
CA THR A 113 -16.16 -34.58 -7.98
C THR A 113 -16.02 -35.20 -9.39
N SER A 114 -15.21 -36.26 -9.53
CA SER A 114 -15.04 -36.96 -10.82
C SER A 114 -16.34 -37.55 -11.40
N GLY A 115 -17.36 -37.74 -10.56
CA GLY A 115 -18.71 -38.16 -10.95
C GLY A 115 -19.69 -37.00 -11.24
N GLY A 116 -19.23 -35.76 -11.20
CA GLY A 116 -20.04 -34.57 -11.50
C GLY A 116 -20.89 -34.05 -10.33
N ALA A 117 -20.79 -34.63 -9.13
CA ALA A 117 -21.47 -34.09 -7.95
C ALA A 117 -20.73 -32.88 -7.37
N HIS A 118 -21.46 -31.81 -7.06
CA HIS A 118 -20.94 -30.63 -6.37
C HIS A 118 -20.51 -30.97 -4.94
N PHE A 119 -19.43 -30.35 -4.46
CA PHE A 119 -19.08 -30.36 -3.05
C PHE A 119 -18.65 -28.95 -2.63
N GLY A 120 -19.01 -28.55 -1.41
CA GLY A 120 -18.88 -27.16 -0.97
C GLY A 120 -19.41 -26.93 0.43
N LEU A 121 -19.46 -25.66 0.84
CA LEU A 121 -20.09 -25.18 2.06
C LEU A 121 -21.60 -25.06 1.87
N THR A 122 -22.38 -25.64 2.77
CA THR A 122 -23.85 -25.52 2.78
C THR A 122 -24.32 -24.25 3.49
N TRP A 123 -25.57 -23.83 3.23
CA TRP A 123 -26.18 -22.70 3.96
C TRP A 123 -26.27 -22.96 5.46
N GLU A 124 -26.58 -24.20 5.87
CA GLU A 124 -26.65 -24.60 7.27
C GLU A 124 -25.29 -24.48 7.98
N GLU A 125 -24.20 -24.93 7.32
CA GLU A 125 -22.84 -24.82 7.87
C GLU A 125 -22.37 -23.35 7.93
N TRP A 126 -22.70 -22.54 6.92
CA TRP A 126 -22.33 -21.12 6.88
C TRP A 126 -22.98 -20.30 7.99
N GLU A 127 -24.27 -20.51 8.25
CA GLU A 127 -25.00 -19.84 9.33
C GLU A 127 -24.49 -20.23 10.73
N GLN A 128 -24.01 -21.47 10.87
CA GLN A 128 -23.46 -21.98 12.12
C GLN A 128 -22.09 -21.35 12.45
N ASP A 129 -21.27 -21.04 11.45
CA ASP A 129 -19.98 -20.36 11.60
C ASP A 129 -20.10 -18.85 11.85
N GLU A 130 -21.05 -18.15 11.20
CA GLU A 130 -21.35 -16.73 11.45
C GLU A 130 -21.79 -16.50 12.92
N GLY A 131 -22.62 -17.40 13.46
CA GLY A 131 -23.08 -17.37 14.84
C GLY A 131 -21.97 -17.60 15.90
N ASN A 132 -20.85 -18.19 15.52
CA ASN A 132 -19.73 -18.46 16.42
C ASN A 132 -18.62 -17.38 16.35
N SER A 133 -18.73 -16.41 15.45
CA SER A 133 -17.84 -15.24 15.42
C SER A 133 -18.16 -14.21 16.52
N ASN A 134 -19.35 -14.29 17.12
CA ASN A 134 -19.79 -13.41 18.20
C ASN A 134 -19.51 -13.98 19.61
N SER A 135 -19.00 -15.21 19.74
CA SER A 135 -18.62 -15.84 21.02
C SER A 135 -17.12 -15.69 21.35
N LYS A 136 -16.33 -15.04 20.48
CA LYS A 136 -14.91 -14.70 20.74
C LYS A 136 -14.67 -13.21 21.06
N LYS A 137 -15.73 -12.45 21.38
CA LYS A 137 -15.63 -11.07 21.90
C LYS A 137 -15.72 -10.98 23.43
N ASP A 138 -15.98 -12.08 24.12
CA ASP A 138 -16.17 -12.08 25.58
C ASP A 138 -14.92 -12.50 26.39
N ALA A 139 -13.74 -12.54 25.78
CA ALA A 139 -12.47 -12.85 26.47
C ALA A 139 -11.48 -11.68 26.53
N VAL A 140 -11.92 -10.44 26.27
CA VAL A 140 -11.15 -9.20 26.54
C VAL A 140 -12.06 -8.19 27.22
N SER A 141 -12.45 -8.50 28.45
CA SER A 141 -12.80 -7.50 29.44
C SER A 141 -12.18 -7.93 30.77
N ASN A 142 -11.55 -6.99 31.46
CA ASN A 142 -10.76 -7.14 32.68
C ASN A 142 -9.27 -7.45 32.47
N ILE A 143 -8.56 -6.53 31.81
CA ILE A 143 -7.18 -6.23 32.21
C ILE A 143 -7.26 -4.85 32.86
N ASP A 144 -7.23 -4.83 34.19
CA ASP A 144 -7.07 -3.60 34.95
C ASP A 144 -5.74 -2.92 34.57
N ASP A 145 -5.77 -1.61 34.37
CA ASP A 145 -4.66 -0.74 33.92
C ASP A 145 -3.40 -0.76 34.82
N GLU A 146 -3.39 -1.56 35.89
CA GLU A 146 -2.32 -1.65 36.90
C GLU A 146 -1.23 -2.70 36.59
N ASN A 147 -1.31 -3.42 35.47
CA ASN A 147 -0.36 -4.52 35.18
C ASN A 147 0.38 -4.39 33.83
N LEU A 148 0.67 -3.15 33.41
CA LEU A 148 1.61 -2.88 32.32
C LEU A 148 3.03 -2.71 32.89
N PRO A 149 4.01 -3.54 32.50
CA PRO A 149 5.40 -3.32 32.90
C PRO A 149 5.93 -2.04 32.24
N PHE A 150 6.41 -1.11 33.07
CA PHE A 150 7.15 0.10 32.67
C PHE A 150 8.36 -0.21 31.77
#